data_AF-A0A0S2TH37-F1
#
_entry.id   AF-A0A0S2TH37-F1
#
_cell.length_a   1.000
_cell.length_b   1.000
_cell.length_c   1.000
_cell.angle_alpha   90.00
_cell.angle_beta   90.00
_cell.angle_gamma   90.00
#
_symmetry.space_group_name_H-M   'P 1'
#
loop_
_entity.id
_entity.type
_entity.pdbx_description
1 polymer ?
#
loop_
_entity_poly.entity_id
_entity_poly.type
_entity_poly.pdbx_seq_one_letter_code
_entity_poly.pdbx_strand_id
1 'polypeptide(L)'
;MAFKCPHCRAQSVSLKDKYKLGWWMTVSCPNCGGRIAAFPWTLLIMTMLYVWNLMWWVGLINFNHSYHYLLYLAICWVLLDLINIYFMPLCRLERPPQS
;
A
#
# COMPACT_ATOMS: atom_id res chain seq x y z
N MET A 1 -2.12 -12.84 -9.75
CA MET A 1 -1.81 -13.41 -8.41
C MET A 1 -3.00 -13.16 -7.51
N ALA A 2 -3.49 -14.20 -6.82
CA ALA A 2 -4.60 -14.11 -5.88
C ALA A 2 -4.06 -14.28 -4.45
N PHE A 3 -4.37 -13.32 -3.56
CA PHE A 3 -3.93 -13.34 -2.18
C PHE A 3 -4.96 -14.02 -1.28
N LYS A 4 -4.49 -14.73 -0.26
CA LYS A 4 -5.34 -15.43 0.71
C LYS A 4 -6.07 -14.40 1.58
N CYS A 5 -7.39 -14.53 1.67
CA CYS A 5 -8.20 -13.74 2.59
C CYS A 5 -7.92 -14.16 4.05
N PRO A 6 -7.72 -13.22 5.00
CA PRO A 6 -7.50 -13.56 6.41
C PRO A 6 -8.75 -14.14 7.11
N HIS A 7 -9.95 -13.96 6.54
CA HIS A 7 -11.21 -14.49 7.07
C HIS A 7 -11.47 -15.95 6.64
N CYS A 8 -11.48 -16.20 5.33
CA CYS A 8 -11.91 -17.49 4.76
C CYS A 8 -10.74 -18.32 4.22
N ARG A 9 -9.51 -17.79 4.26
CA ARG A 9 -8.28 -18.39 3.69
C ARG A 9 -8.34 -18.73 2.20
N ALA A 10 -9.47 -18.49 1.54
CA ALA A 10 -9.63 -18.63 0.10
C ALA A 10 -8.79 -17.57 -0.64
N GLN A 11 -8.24 -17.95 -1.79
CA GLN A 11 -7.50 -17.04 -2.68
C GLN A 11 -8.48 -16.17 -3.47
N SER A 12 -9.07 -15.17 -2.82
CA SER A 12 -10.13 -14.34 -3.40
C SER A 12 -9.75 -12.88 -3.59
N VAL A 13 -8.58 -12.45 -3.12
CA VAL A 13 -8.17 -11.03 -3.19
C VAL A 13 -7.30 -10.82 -4.42
N SER A 14 -7.76 -9.99 -5.35
CA SER A 14 -7.00 -9.65 -6.56
C SER A 14 -5.87 -8.66 -6.25
N LEU A 15 -4.85 -8.59 -7.11
CA LEU A 15 -3.79 -7.56 -7.04
C LEU A 15 -4.37 -6.14 -7.02
N LYS A 16 -5.45 -5.91 -7.78
CA LYS A 16 -6.16 -4.62 -7.81
C LYS A 16 -6.74 -4.25 -6.45
N ASP A 17 -7.27 -5.24 -5.73
CA ASP A 17 -7.81 -5.04 -4.39
C ASP A 17 -6.69 -4.80 -3.38
N LYS A 18 -5.55 -5.49 -3.53
CA LYS A 18 -4.36 -5.25 -2.71
C LYS A 18 -3.83 -3.82 -2.89
N TYR A 19 -3.86 -3.29 -4.10
CA TYR A 19 -3.45 -1.91 -4.36
C TYR A 19 -4.38 -0.90 -3.67
N LYS A 20 -5.71 -1.12 -3.74
CA LYS A 20 -6.69 -0.29 -3.01
C LYS A 20 -6.44 -0.33 -1.50
N LEU A 21 -6.14 -1.51 -0.95
CA LEU A 21 -5.82 -1.68 0.47
C LEU A 21 -4.58 -0.86 0.89
N GLY A 22 -3.60 -0.72 0.00
CA GLY A 22 -2.43 0.16 0.20
C GLY A 22 -2.70 1.65 0.14
N TRP A 23 -3.89 2.05 -0.32
CA TRP A 23 -4.37 3.44 -0.39
C TRP A 23 -5.35 3.77 0.73
N TRP A 24 -5.19 3.15 1.91
CA TRP A 24 -6.11 3.29 3.05
C TRP A 24 -7.57 2.88 2.75
N MET A 25 -7.86 2.23 1.62
CA MET A 25 -9.22 1.76 1.34
C MET A 25 -9.49 0.41 2.00
N THR A 26 -10.76 0.12 2.26
CA THR A 26 -11.20 -1.20 2.70
C THR A 26 -11.79 -1.97 1.53
N VAL A 27 -11.56 -3.28 1.49
CA VAL A 27 -12.11 -4.15 0.45
C VAL A 27 -12.89 -5.28 1.11
N SER A 28 -14.07 -5.57 0.59
CA SER A 28 -14.89 -6.71 0.99
C SER A 28 -14.47 -7.96 0.22
N CYS A 29 -14.29 -9.08 0.92
CA CYS A 29 -14.06 -10.38 0.29
C CYS A 29 -15.33 -10.82 -0.47
N PRO A 30 -15.25 -11.20 -1.76
CA PRO A 30 -16.42 -11.65 -2.52
C PRO A 30 -16.99 -12.98 -2.02
N ASN A 31 -16.19 -13.79 -1.33
CA ASN A 31 -16.60 -15.12 -0.86
C ASN A 31 -17.22 -15.09 0.54
N CYS A 32 -16.62 -14.35 1.49
CA CYS A 32 -17.10 -14.33 2.89
C CYS A 32 -17.75 -13.00 3.31
N GLY A 33 -17.78 -11.99 2.45
CA GLY A 33 -18.29 -10.65 2.77
C GLY A 33 -17.52 -9.90 3.87
N GLY A 34 -16.42 -10.47 4.37
CA GLY A 34 -15.60 -9.89 5.43
C GLY A 34 -14.84 -8.67 4.91
N ARG A 35 -14.75 -7.62 5.72
CA ARG A 35 -13.94 -6.42 5.40
C ARG A 35 -12.47 -6.70 5.71
N ILE A 36 -11.64 -6.44 4.71
CA ILE A 36 -10.19 -6.54 4.78
C ILE A 36 -9.66 -5.11 4.73
N ALA A 37 -8.68 -4.82 5.56
CA ALA A 37 -7.89 -3.60 5.52
C ALA A 37 -6.42 -3.95 5.57
N ALA A 38 -5.56 -3.01 5.19
CA ALA A 38 -4.14 -3.12 5.45
C ALA A 38 -3.82 -2.77 6.90
N PHE A 39 -2.68 -3.25 7.40
CA PHE A 39 -2.21 -2.93 8.75
C PHE A 39 -1.93 -1.41 8.86
N PRO A 40 -2.59 -0.68 9.76
CA PRO A 40 -2.54 0.79 9.78
C PRO A 40 -1.12 1.33 10.06
N TRP A 41 -0.37 0.66 10.93
CA TRP A 41 1.01 1.04 11.24
C TRP A 41 1.96 0.89 10.05
N THR A 42 1.89 -0.23 9.33
CA THR A 42 2.71 -0.43 8.13
C THR A 42 2.38 0.61 7.07
N LEU A 43 1.09 0.93 6.92
CA LEU A 43 0.62 1.89 5.93
C LEU A 43 1.03 3.33 6.30
N LEU A 44 1.00 3.68 7.59
CA LEU A 44 1.53 4.95 8.10
C LEU A 44 3.03 5.10 7.81
N ILE A 45 3.84 4.09 8.13
CA ILE A 45 5.29 4.09 7.88
C ILE A 45 5.58 4.24 6.40
N MET A 46 4.88 3.48 5.55
CA MET A 46 5.03 3.61 4.09
C MET A 46 4.66 5.01 3.61
N THR A 47 3.53 5.56 4.06
CA THR A 47 3.10 6.92 3.70
C THR A 47 4.16 7.95 4.07
N MET A 48 4.74 7.84 5.27
CA MET A 48 5.84 8.71 5.71
C MET A 48 7.09 8.55 4.84
N LEU A 49 7.45 7.32 4.44
CA LEU A 49 8.57 7.09 3.52
C LEU A 49 8.33 7.70 2.14
N TYR A 50 7.10 7.65 1.59
CA TYR A 50 6.78 8.32 0.33
C TYR A 50 6.92 9.84 0.43
N VAL A 51 6.36 10.45 1.49
CA VAL A 51 6.44 11.89 1.72
C VAL A 51 7.90 12.31 1.92
N TRP A 52 8.66 11.56 2.71
CA TRP A 52 10.08 11.78 2.92
C TRP A 52 10.88 11.69 1.62
N ASN A 53 10.66 10.63 0.83
CA ASN A 53 11.33 10.43 -0.45
C ASN A 53 11.04 11.60 -1.41
N LEU A 54 9.78 12.03 -1.50
CA LEU A 54 9.40 13.17 -2.33
C LEU A 54 10.05 14.46 -1.83
N MET A 55 10.00 14.75 -0.53
CA MET A 55 10.60 15.95 0.06
C MET A 55 12.11 15.99 -0.14
N TRP A 56 12.80 14.86 0.06
CA TRP A 56 14.25 14.73 -0.09
C TRP A 56 14.72 15.01 -1.52
N TRP A 57 14.13 14.31 -2.51
CA TRP A 57 14.55 14.46 -3.90
C TRP A 57 14.08 15.79 -4.51
N VAL A 58 12.88 16.29 -4.15
CA VAL A 58 12.43 17.62 -4.59
C VAL A 58 13.32 18.71 -4.02
N GLY A 59 13.74 18.59 -2.75
CA GLY A 59 14.73 19.48 -2.15
C GLY A 59 16.04 19.47 -2.95
N LEU A 60 16.60 18.28 -3.22
CA LEU A 60 17.82 18.13 -4.01
C LEU A 60 17.73 18.70 -5.44
N ILE A 61 16.60 18.52 -6.12
CA ILE A 61 16.34 19.10 -7.45
C ILE A 61 16.40 20.63 -7.36
N ASN A 62 15.82 21.23 -6.32
CA ASN A 62 15.78 22.66 -6.13
C ASN A 62 17.19 23.25 -5.84
N PHE A 63 18.04 22.52 -5.12
CA PHE A 63 19.40 22.98 -4.80
C PHE A 63 20.44 22.75 -5.92
N ASN A 64 20.40 21.60 -6.62
CA ASN A 64 21.43 21.23 -7.62
C ASN A 64 20.96 21.40 -9.08
N HIS A 65 19.70 21.79 -9.33
CA HIS A 65 19.12 22.02 -10.66
C HIS A 65 19.38 20.91 -11.70
N SER A 66 19.64 19.69 -11.26
CA SER A 66 19.99 18.56 -12.15
C SER A 66 18.81 17.62 -12.30
N TYR A 67 18.39 17.40 -13.54
CA TYR A 67 17.25 16.53 -13.87
C TYR A 67 17.50 15.04 -13.59
N HIS A 68 18.75 14.63 -13.36
CA HIS A 68 19.09 13.25 -12.98
C HIS A 68 18.40 12.81 -11.68
N TYR A 69 18.11 13.74 -10.76
CA TYR A 69 17.39 13.44 -9.53
C TYR A 69 15.93 13.03 -9.75
N LEU A 70 15.30 13.42 -10.85
CA LEU A 70 13.97 12.92 -11.22
C LEU A 70 14.01 11.43 -11.55
N LEU A 71 15.07 10.97 -12.21
CA LEU A 71 15.26 9.54 -12.50
C LEU A 71 15.43 8.75 -11.21
N TYR A 72 16.26 9.23 -10.29
CA TYR A 72 16.43 8.59 -8.97
C TYR A 72 15.13 8.58 -8.16
N LEU A 73 14.38 9.68 -8.17
CA LEU A 73 13.05 9.74 -7.54
C LEU A 73 12.11 8.67 -8.13
N ALA A 74 12.04 8.55 -9.46
CA ALA A 74 11.20 7.56 -10.12
C ALA A 74 11.61 6.11 -9.75
N ILE A 75 12.92 5.82 -9.72
CA ILE A 75 13.43 4.50 -9.34
C ILE A 75 13.11 4.19 -7.87
N CYS A 76 13.37 5.13 -6.95
CA CYS A 76 13.03 4.96 -5.53
C CYS A 76 11.53 4.82 -5.31
N TRP A 77 10.70 5.53 -6.09
CA TRP A 77 9.25 5.42 -6.03
C TRP A 77 8.75 4.02 -6.40
N VAL A 78 9.26 3.46 -7.50
CA VAL A 78 8.91 2.10 -7.94
C VAL A 78 9.36 1.06 -6.92
N LEU A 79 10.54 1.22 -6.32
CA LEU A 79 11.02 0.34 -5.25
C LEU A 79 10.10 0.38 -4.03
N LEU A 80 9.70 1.57 -3.59
CA LEU A 80 8.74 1.75 -2.50
C LEU A 80 7.38 1.09 -2.82
N ASP A 81 6.90 1.22 -4.06
CA ASP A 81 5.64 0.62 -4.51
C ASP A 81 5.70 -0.91 -4.50
N LEU A 82 6.82 -1.49 -4.95
CA LEU A 82 7.06 -2.93 -4.88
C LEU A 82 7.12 -3.41 -3.43
N ILE A 83 7.85 -2.72 -2.56
CA ILE A 83 7.92 -3.06 -1.13
C ILE A 83 6.53 -2.99 -0.51
N ASN A 84 5.77 -1.92 -0.77
CA ASN A 84 4.42 -1.77 -0.27
C ASN A 84 3.54 -2.96 -0.69
N ILE A 85 3.53 -3.30 -1.98
CA ILE A 85 2.73 -4.43 -2.49
C ILE A 85 3.17 -5.78 -1.90
N TYR A 86 4.47 -6.02 -1.73
CA TYR A 86 4.97 -7.31 -1.22
C TYR A 86 4.83 -7.45 0.30
N PHE A 87 5.23 -6.42 1.06
CA PHE A 87 5.29 -6.47 2.52
C PHE A 87 3.99 -6.12 3.22
N MET A 88 3.01 -5.50 2.55
CA MET A 88 1.78 -5.05 3.22
C MET A 88 1.01 -6.22 3.86
N PRO A 89 0.97 -6.29 5.21
CA PRO A 89 0.20 -7.30 5.91
C PRO A 89 -1.29 -6.94 5.84
N LEU A 90 -2.10 -7.96 5.60
CA LEU A 90 -3.55 -7.84 5.53
C LEU A 90 -4.14 -8.07 6.92
N CYS A 91 -4.90 -7.08 7.40
CA CYS A 91 -5.66 -7.15 8.64
C CYS A 91 -7.11 -7.54 8.38
N ARG A 92 -7.66 -8.26 9.36
CA ARG A 92 -9.09 -8.49 9.50
C ARG A 92 -9.71 -7.27 10.15
N LEU A 93 -10.72 -6.66 9.53
CA LEU A 93 -11.58 -5.71 10.22
C LEU A 93 -12.76 -6.48 10.81
N GLU A 94 -13.10 -6.23 12.07
CA GLU A 94 -14.33 -6.77 12.64
C GLU A 94 -15.54 -6.24 11.86
N ARG A 95 -16.46 -7.16 11.57
CA ARG A 95 -17.74 -6.83 10.92
C ARG A 95 -18.56 -6.03 11.94
N PRO A 96 -19.08 -4.83 11.60
CA PRO A 96 -20.06 -4.19 12.47
C PRO A 96 -21.27 -5.14 12.62
N PRO A 97 -21.84 -5.29 13.84
CA PRO A 97 -22.97 -6.17 14.07
C PRO A 97 -24.11 -5.77 13.12
N GLN A 98 -24.59 -6.75 12.35
CA GLN A 98 -25.77 -6.57 11.50
C GLN A 98 -26.99 -6.68 12.42
N SER A 99 -27.50 -5.55 12.88
CA SER A 99 -28.83 -5.41 13.49
C SER A 99 -29.91 -5.45 12.41
#